data_AF-A0A1R3JC90-F1
#
_entry.id   AF-A0A1R3JC90-F1
#
_cell.length_a   1.000
_cell.length_b   1.000
_cell.length_c   1.000
_cell.angle_alpha   90.00
_cell.angle_beta   90.00
_cell.angle_gamma   90.00
#
_symmetry.space_group_name_H-M   'P 1'
#
loop_
_entity.id
_entity.type
_entity.pdbx_description
1 polymer ?
#
loop_
_entity_poly.entity_id
_entity_poly.type
_entity_poly.pdbx_seq_one_letter_code
_entity_poly.pdbx_strand_id
1 'polypeptide(L)'
;MCGFCLFMRGGGCKENFVNWENCIKDAEENNEDIVEKCFQATSALKICMEAHADYYDPILRAEKRAEEAVAKELEEEKQKEKEKENSEDLEKKTEG
;
A
#
# COMPACT_ATOMS: atom_id res chain seq x y z
N MET A 1 5.74 0.60 22.90
CA MET A 1 4.32 0.98 22.99
C MET A 1 3.84 1.24 21.56
N CYS A 2 2.93 0.43 21.00
CA CYS A 2 2.42 0.61 19.65
C CYS A 2 1.05 1.32 19.68
N GLY A 3 1.02 2.63 19.40
CA GLY A 3 -0.21 3.44 19.44
C GLY A 3 -1.23 3.00 18.39
N PHE A 4 -0.77 2.69 17.18
CA PHE A 4 -1.59 2.14 16.10
C PHE A 4 -2.25 0.82 16.52
N CYS A 5 -1.48 -0.11 17.11
CA CYS A 5 -2.00 -1.40 17.56
C CYS A 5 -3.10 -1.25 18.63
N LEU A 6 -2.95 -0.27 19.54
CA LEU A 6 -3.98 0.04 20.53
C LEU A 6 -5.26 0.60 19.88
N PHE A 7 -5.11 1.51 18.92
CA PHE A 7 -6.24 2.03 18.15
C PHE A 7 -6.97 0.91 17.39
N MET A 8 -6.24 0.10 16.63
CA MET A 8 -6.81 -0.99 15.84
C MET A 8 -7.56 -2.01 16.70
N ARG A 9 -7.01 -2.36 17.87
CA ARG A 9 -7.65 -3.28 18.83
C ARG A 9 -8.80 -2.65 19.62
N GLY A 10 -8.96 -1.33 19.58
CA GLY A 10 -10.06 -0.60 20.21
C GLY A 10 -11.32 -0.47 19.35
N GLY A 11 -11.22 -0.76 18.05
CA GLY A 11 -12.34 -0.66 17.11
C GLY A 11 -13.03 -1.99 16.81
N GLY A 12 -14.06 -1.94 15.97
CA GLY A 12 -14.88 -3.10 15.57
C GLY A 12 -14.12 -4.18 14.80
N CYS A 13 -12.96 -3.86 14.22
CA CYS A 13 -12.15 -4.79 13.43
C CYS A 13 -10.99 -5.43 14.20
N LYS A 14 -11.08 -5.46 15.53
CA LYS A 14 -10.04 -6.04 16.40
C LYS A 14 -9.66 -7.47 15.99
N GLU A 15 -10.64 -8.32 15.68
CA GLU A 15 -10.39 -9.73 15.34
C GLU A 15 -9.63 -9.85 14.01
N ASN A 16 -10.07 -9.11 12.99
CA ASN A 16 -9.37 -9.03 11.71
C ASN A 16 -7.93 -8.52 11.89
N PHE A 17 -7.74 -7.53 12.75
CA PHE A 17 -6.42 -6.96 13.02
C PHE A 17 -5.49 -7.96 13.71
N VAL A 18 -5.97 -8.68 14.73
CA VAL A 18 -5.19 -9.72 15.41
C VAL A 18 -4.85 -10.88 14.46
N ASN A 19 -5.77 -11.26 13.58
CA ASN A 19 -5.51 -12.29 12.57
C ASN A 19 -4.41 -11.84 11.59
N TRP A 20 -4.48 -10.59 11.14
CA TRP A 20 -3.45 -9.99 10.29
C TRP A 20 -2.08 -9.92 11.00
N GLU A 21 -2.02 -9.48 12.27
CA GLU A 21 -0.78 -9.47 13.06
C GLU A 21 -0.18 -10.88 13.21
N ASN A 22 -1.02 -11.89 13.46
CA ASN A 22 -0.57 -13.28 13.56
C ASN A 22 -0.03 -13.80 12.23
N CYS A 23 -0.66 -13.43 11.11
CA CYS A 23 -0.17 -13.80 9.78
C CYS A 23 1.20 -13.18 9.49
N ILE A 24 1.38 -11.89 9.78
CA ILE A 24 2.68 -11.22 9.61
C ILE A 24 3.74 -11.91 10.43
N LYS A 25 3.43 -12.21 11.70
CA LYS A 25 4.37 -12.89 12.58
C LYS A 25 4.77 -14.27 12.04
N ASP A 26 3.81 -15.05 11.54
CA ASP A 26 4.09 -16.34 10.89
C ASP A 26 4.97 -16.18 9.65
N ALA A 27 4.68 -15.20 8.79
CA ALA A 27 5.47 -14.92 7.60
C ALA A 27 6.91 -14.48 7.96
N GLU A 28 7.09 -13.64 8.98
CA GLU A 28 8.40 -13.23 9.49
C GLU A 28 9.20 -14.40 10.07
N GLU A 29 8.56 -15.26 10.87
CA GLU A 29 9.19 -16.43 11.49
C GLU A 29 9.64 -17.46 10.44
N ASN A 30 8.90 -17.59 9.33
CA ASN A 30 9.22 -18.50 8.23
C ASN A 30 9.96 -17.82 7.07
N ASN A 31 10.28 -16.53 7.19
CA ASN A 31 10.98 -15.74 6.19
C ASN A 31 10.29 -15.74 4.81
N GLU A 32 8.94 -15.72 4.81
CA GLU A 32 8.05 -15.68 3.65
C GLU A 32 7.73 -14.24 3.21
N ASP A 33 7.29 -14.06 1.96
CA ASP A 33 6.78 -12.77 1.50
C ASP A 33 5.44 -12.45 2.19
N ILE A 34 5.44 -11.40 3.02
CA ILE A 34 4.27 -10.98 3.80
C ILE A 34 3.11 -10.55 2.89
N VAL A 35 3.41 -9.89 1.77
CA VAL A 35 2.38 -9.37 0.86
C VAL A 35 1.63 -10.55 0.26
N GLU A 36 2.34 -11.56 -0.23
CA GLU A 36 1.72 -12.76 -0.79
C GLU A 36 1.02 -13.61 0.27
N LYS A 37 1.70 -13.92 1.38
CA LYS A 37 1.19 -14.81 2.43
C LYS A 37 -0.02 -14.23 3.14
N CYS A 38 0.00 -12.93 3.43
CA CYS A 38 -1.02 -12.25 4.22
C CYS A 38 -1.97 -11.38 3.41
N PHE A 39 -1.99 -11.52 2.08
CA PHE A 39 -2.89 -10.77 1.21
C PHE A 39 -4.36 -10.88 1.64
N GLN A 40 -4.82 -12.11 1.91
CA GLN A 40 -6.21 -12.36 2.31
C GLN A 40 -6.54 -11.75 3.69
N ALA A 41 -5.63 -11.88 4.65
CA ALA A 41 -5.81 -11.29 5.98
C ALA A 41 -5.82 -9.75 5.91
N THR A 42 -4.93 -9.17 5.11
CA THR A 42 -4.85 -7.72 4.87
C THR A 42 -6.13 -7.21 4.19
N SER A 43 -6.61 -7.92 3.17
CA SER A 43 -7.86 -7.60 2.48
C SER A 43 -9.07 -7.67 3.43
N ALA A 44 -9.16 -8.72 4.24
CA ALA A 44 -10.24 -8.88 5.21
C ALA A 44 -10.22 -7.78 6.28
N LEU A 45 -9.05 -7.33 6.71
CA LEU A 45 -8.90 -6.20 7.61
C LEU A 45 -9.37 -4.89 6.96
N LYS A 46 -8.92 -4.63 5.73
CA LYS A 46 -9.30 -3.43 4.97
C LYS A 46 -10.82 -3.33 4.76
N ILE A 47 -11.45 -4.41 4.30
CA ILE A 47 -12.90 -4.48 4.09
C ILE A 47 -13.66 -4.17 5.39
N CYS A 48 -13.20 -4.73 6.52
CA CYS A 48 -13.81 -4.43 7.81
C CYS A 48 -13.66 -2.94 8.16
N MET A 49 -12.47 -2.36 7.97
CA MET A 49 -12.23 -0.94 8.28
C MET A 49 -13.10 -0.02 7.43
N GLU A 50 -13.32 -0.34 6.16
CA GLU A 50 -14.23 0.40 5.27
C GLU A 50 -15.70 0.30 5.71
N ALA A 51 -16.14 -0.88 6.17
CA ALA A 51 -17.48 -1.06 6.73
C ALA A 51 -17.69 -0.29 8.06
N HIS A 52 -16.60 0.00 8.76
CA HIS A 52 -16.56 0.75 10.02
C HIS A 52 -15.83 2.10 9.85
N ALA A 53 -16.05 2.77 8.72
CA ALA A 53 -15.30 3.96 8.34
C ALA A 53 -15.45 5.12 9.34
N ASP A 54 -16.53 5.20 10.11
CA ASP A 54 -16.71 6.21 11.15
C ASP A 54 -15.62 6.17 12.22
N TYR A 55 -15.20 4.97 12.62
CA TYR A 55 -14.09 4.78 13.55
C TYR A 55 -12.73 4.88 12.83
N TYR A 56 -12.59 4.27 11.64
CA TYR A 56 -11.30 4.12 10.95
C TYR A 56 -10.97 5.25 9.95
N ASP A 57 -11.80 6.29 9.83
CA ASP A 57 -11.64 7.43 8.90
C ASP A 57 -10.22 8.03 8.87
N PRO A 58 -9.52 8.25 10.00
CA PRO A 58 -8.17 8.80 9.97
C PRO A 58 -7.17 7.93 9.19
N ILE A 59 -7.30 6.60 9.30
CA ILE A 59 -6.42 5.66 8.60
C ILE A 59 -6.81 5.58 7.13
N LEU A 60 -8.10 5.44 6.83
CA LEU A 60 -8.59 5.34 5.45
C LEU A 60 -8.22 6.59 4.63
N ARG A 61 -8.26 7.78 5.23
CA ARG A 61 -7.79 9.02 4.58
C ARG A 61 -6.29 9.05 4.37
N ALA A 62 -5.51 8.48 5.28
CA ALA A 62 -4.05 8.41 5.13
C ALA A 62 -3.68 7.46 4.00
N GLU A 63 -4.35 6.31 3.93
CA GLU A 63 -4.16 5.32 2.88
C GLU A 63 -4.50 5.88 1.50
N LYS A 64 -5.68 6.51 1.34
CA LYS A 64 -6.07 7.15 0.08
C LYS A 64 -5.04 8.18 -0.41
N ARG A 65 -4.49 8.99 0.50
CA ARG A 65 -3.45 9.98 0.15
C ARG A 65 -2.15 9.31 -0.28
N ALA A 66 -1.79 8.18 0.33
CA ALA A 66 -0.63 7.41 -0.07
C ALA A 66 -0.83 6.80 -1.48
N GLU A 67 -2.01 6.23 -1.75
CA GLU A 67 -2.37 5.71 -3.08
C GLU A 67 -2.29 6.80 -4.17
N GLU A 68 -2.87 7.98 -3.89
CA GLU A 68 -2.82 9.13 -4.80
C GLU A 68 -1.39 9.62 -5.06
N ALA A 69 -0.53 9.62 -4.02
CA ALA A 69 0.87 10.00 -4.15
C ALA A 69 1.64 9.02 -5.05
N VAL A 70 1.49 7.71 -4.81
CA VAL A 70 2.13 6.67 -5.63
C VAL A 70 1.63 6.73 -7.08
N ALA A 71 0.34 6.95 -7.30
CA ALA A 71 -0.21 7.09 -8.65
C ALA A 71 0.41 8.29 -9.40
N LYS A 72 0.57 9.43 -8.72
CA LYS A 72 1.22 10.63 -9.30
C LYS A 72 2.69 10.39 -9.61
N GLU A 73 3.43 9.73 -8.73
CA GLU A 73 4.84 9.38 -8.97
C GLU A 73 4.97 8.46 -10.19
N LEU A 74 4.13 7.44 -10.31
CA LEU A 74 4.12 6.54 -11.47
C LEU A 74 3.78 7.27 -12.78
N GLU A 75 2.90 8.27 -12.75
CA GLU A 75 2.59 9.10 -13.92
C GLU A 75 3.76 10.00 -14.32
N GLU A 76 4.43 10.62 -13.35
CA GLU A 76 5.61 11.46 -13.59
C GLU A 76 6.77 10.64 -14.15
N GLU A 77 7.04 9.44 -13.62
CA GLU A 77 8.08 8.55 -14.14
C GLU A 77 7.79 8.13 -15.59
N LYS A 78 6.54 7.77 -15.90
CA LYS A 78 6.11 7.47 -17.28
C LYS A 78 6.27 8.65 -18.23
N GLN A 79 6.09 9.88 -17.77
CA GLN A 79 6.30 11.08 -18.59
C GLN A 79 7.79 11.31 -18.86
N LYS A 80 8.63 11.19 -17.82
CA LYS A 80 10.09 11.30 -17.97
C LYS A 80 10.67 10.22 -18.88
N GLU A 81 10.18 8.99 -18.80
CA GLU A 81 10.59 7.90 -19.71
C GLU A 81 10.29 8.23 -21.17
N LYS A 82 9.07 8.73 -21.46
CA LYS A 82 8.68 9.14 -22.82
C LYS A 82 9.48 10.33 -23.34
N GLU A 83 9.83 11.29 -22.48
CA GLU A 83 10.65 12.44 -22.85
C GLU A 83 12.11 12.03 -23.17
N LYS A 84 12.67 11.09 -22.41
CA LYS A 84 14.00 10.52 -22.67
C LYS A 84 14.03 9.74 -23.99
N GLU A 85 13.05 8.87 -24.22
CA GLU A 85 12.94 8.09 -25.47
C GLU A 85 12.82 9.00 -26.71
N ASN A 86 12.07 10.09 -26.61
CA ASN A 86 11.91 11.07 -27.70
C ASN A 86 13.20 11.91 -27.93
N SER A 87 13.98 12.18 -26.87
CA SER A 87 15.26 12.89 -26.99
C SER A 87 16.35 12.00 -27.63
N GLU A 88 16.42 10.73 -27.25
CA GLU A 88 17.38 9.76 -27.78
C GLU A 88 17.11 9.43 -29.27
N ASP A 89 15.84 9.35 -29.69
CA ASP A 89 15.45 9.19 -31.10
C ASP A 89 15.82 10.42 -31.96
N LEU A 90 15.77 11.62 -31.36
CA LEU A 90 16.12 12.88 -32.03
C LEU A 90 17.63 13.06 -32.23
N GLU A 91 18.44 12.67 -31.23
CA GLU A 91 19.91 12.66 -31.33
C GLU A 91 20.41 11.66 -32.38
N LYS A 92 19.81 10.47 -32.44
CA LYS A 92 20.18 9.44 -33.44
C LYS A 92 19.85 9.83 -34.88
N LYS A 93 18.91 10.76 -35.09
CA LYS A 93 18.55 11.31 -36.41
C LYS A 93 19.45 12.47 -36.86
N THR A 94 20.23 13.07 -35.97
CA THR A 94 21.10 14.22 -36.30
C THR A 94 22.55 13.85 -36.60
N GLU A 95 22.97 12.60 -36.32
CA GLU A 95 24.32 12.08 -36.60
C GLU A 95 24.45 11.26 -37.92
N GLY A 96 23.41 11.24 -38.77
CA GLY A 96 23.35 10.47 -40.02
C GLY A 96 23.44 11.30 -41.30
#